data_AF-A0A1W6LPI5-F1
#
_entry.id   AF-A0A1W6LPI5-F1
#
_cell.length_a   1.000
_cell.length_b   1.000
_cell.length_c   1.000
_cell.angle_alpha   90.00
_cell.angle_beta   90.00
_cell.angle_gamma   90.00
#
_symmetry.space_group_name_H-M   'P 1'
#
loop_
_entity.id
_entity.type
_entity.pdbx_description
1 polymer ?
#
loop_
_entity_poly.entity_id
_entity_poly.type
_entity_poly.pdbx_seq_one_letter_code
_entity_poly.pdbx_strand_id
1 'polypeptide(L)'
;MNTYVKSFSVIAFLFFSAGLPVSAENIDPYDDGSQYAWSENAGWLNFQPAQGSGVHVSSDSVEGFVWAENIGWINLSPSSYGGIENDGSGNLSGFAWAENAGWINFAPTHGGVTIDTEGEFAGWAWGENIGWINFSVLDAVQACRVCNEDLLNMADNWLSGAAQADLNNDFNVDMIDCAILADYWLDYCPDAWPLKQSLN
;
A
#
# COMPACT_ATOMS: atom_id res chain seq x y z
N MET A 1 -4.35 52.00 37.32
CA MET A 1 -4.41 50.60 37.78
C MET A 1 -5.44 49.88 36.92
N ASN A 2 -5.00 49.20 35.87
CA ASN A 2 -5.80 48.24 35.09
C ASN A 2 -4.83 47.48 34.17
N THR A 3 -4.42 46.31 34.60
CA THR A 3 -3.60 45.37 33.82
C THR A 3 -4.53 44.37 33.15
N TYR A 4 -4.53 44.37 31.82
CA TYR A 4 -5.18 43.36 31.00
C TYR A 4 -4.34 42.08 31.03
N VAL A 5 -4.87 41.01 31.62
CA VAL A 5 -4.30 39.66 31.54
C VAL A 5 -4.94 38.97 30.34
N LYS A 6 -4.15 38.68 29.30
CA LYS A 6 -4.60 37.89 28.14
C LYS A 6 -4.60 36.42 28.52
N SER A 7 -5.78 35.80 28.58
CA SER A 7 -5.92 34.35 28.75
C SER A 7 -5.39 33.61 27.52
N PHE A 8 -4.30 32.85 27.68
CA PHE A 8 -3.89 31.82 26.73
C PHE A 8 -4.75 30.58 26.98
N SER A 9 -5.70 30.30 26.09
CA SER A 9 -6.34 28.97 26.03
C SER A 9 -5.39 28.03 25.30
N VAL A 10 -4.80 27.09 26.04
CA VAL A 10 -4.09 25.94 25.46
C VAL A 10 -5.16 24.93 25.08
N ILE A 11 -5.46 24.81 23.79
CA ILE A 11 -6.26 23.71 23.25
C ILE A 11 -5.33 22.49 23.25
N ALA A 12 -5.55 21.58 24.19
CA ALA A 12 -4.91 20.28 24.20
C ALA A 12 -5.50 19.45 23.04
N PHE A 13 -4.73 19.28 21.97
CA PHE A 13 -5.00 18.28 20.94
C PHE A 13 -4.83 16.89 21.58
N LEU A 14 -5.94 16.23 21.89
CA LEU A 14 -5.97 14.82 22.26
C LEU A 14 -5.63 14.01 21.01
N PHE A 15 -4.38 13.54 20.91
CA PHE A 15 -4.00 12.47 20.00
C PHE A 15 -4.71 11.19 20.47
N PHE A 16 -5.79 10.83 19.78
CA PHE A 16 -6.41 9.52 19.92
C PHE A 16 -5.56 8.53 19.11
N SER A 17 -4.51 7.98 19.70
CA SER A 17 -3.77 6.86 19.09
C SER A 17 -4.61 5.59 19.27
N ALA A 18 -5.62 5.42 18.40
CA ALA A 18 -6.12 4.09 18.14
C ALA A 18 -5.05 3.37 17.33
N GLY A 19 -4.29 2.48 17.99
CA GLY A 19 -3.45 1.52 17.29
C GLY A 19 -4.34 0.61 16.46
N LEU A 20 -4.61 1.02 15.23
CA LEU A 20 -5.07 0.11 14.19
C LEU A 20 -3.92 -0.86 13.91
N PRO A 21 -4.19 -2.13 13.57
CA PRO A 21 -3.18 -2.97 12.96
C PRO A 21 -2.69 -2.23 11.72
N VAL A 22 -1.46 -1.74 11.77
CA VAL A 22 -0.79 -1.23 10.58
C VAL A 22 -0.20 -2.48 9.95
N SER A 23 -0.91 -3.03 8.96
CA SER A 23 -0.24 -3.91 8.00
C SER A 23 0.94 -3.12 7.43
N ALA A 24 2.12 -3.74 7.43
CA ALA A 24 3.28 -3.12 6.78
C ALA A 24 2.90 -2.86 5.33
N GLU A 25 3.25 -1.68 4.81
CA GLU A 25 3.07 -1.40 3.38
C GLU A 25 3.93 -2.37 2.56
N ASN A 26 3.54 -2.63 1.31
CA ASN A 26 4.26 -3.54 0.41
C ASN A 26 4.45 -2.96 -1.00
N ILE A 27 4.53 -1.63 -1.10
CA ILE A 27 4.79 -0.90 -2.33
C ILE A 27 6.28 -0.59 -2.44
N ASP A 28 6.79 -0.56 -3.67
CA ASP A 28 8.19 -0.27 -3.98
C ASP A 28 9.15 -1.16 -3.16
N PRO A 29 9.03 -2.50 -3.30
CA PRO A 29 9.76 -3.46 -2.46
C PRO A 29 11.28 -3.38 -2.63
N TYR A 30 11.78 -2.68 -3.65
CA TYR A 30 13.21 -2.49 -3.92
C TYR A 30 13.70 -1.04 -3.74
N ASP A 31 12.86 -0.13 -3.25
CA ASP A 31 13.19 1.29 -3.03
C ASP A 31 13.80 1.94 -4.30
N ASP A 32 13.20 1.64 -5.46
CA ASP A 32 13.63 2.09 -6.78
C ASP A 32 12.78 3.25 -7.34
N GLY A 33 11.77 3.68 -6.59
CA GLY A 33 10.87 4.77 -6.94
C GLY A 33 9.58 4.33 -7.62
N SER A 34 9.31 3.02 -7.72
CA SER A 34 8.05 2.43 -8.21
C SER A 34 6.86 2.62 -7.24
N GLN A 35 6.84 3.73 -6.50
CA GLN A 35 5.77 4.11 -5.56
C GLN A 35 4.86 5.24 -6.10
N TYR A 36 5.12 5.75 -7.32
CA TYR A 36 4.47 6.96 -7.82
C TYR A 36 3.44 6.69 -8.93
N ALA A 37 2.28 7.33 -8.83
CA ALA A 37 1.30 7.46 -9.93
C ALA A 37 1.05 8.93 -10.25
N TRP A 38 0.36 9.22 -11.36
CA TRP A 38 0.12 10.60 -11.78
C TRP A 38 -1.34 10.88 -12.13
N SER A 39 -1.79 12.08 -11.80
CA SER A 39 -3.08 12.63 -12.22
C SER A 39 -2.92 14.07 -12.71
N GLU A 40 -3.62 14.40 -13.79
CA GLU A 40 -3.67 15.77 -14.33
C GLU A 40 -4.09 16.81 -13.29
N ASN A 41 -5.03 16.45 -12.40
CA ASN A 41 -5.60 17.39 -11.43
C ASN A 41 -5.13 17.14 -9.99
N ALA A 42 -4.55 15.97 -9.69
CA ALA A 42 -4.03 15.66 -8.34
C ALA A 42 -2.50 15.74 -8.21
N GLY A 43 -1.76 15.87 -9.32
CA GLY A 43 -0.30 15.90 -9.32
C GLY A 43 0.30 14.50 -9.19
N TRP A 44 1.47 14.38 -8.58
CA TRP A 44 2.04 13.08 -8.22
C TRP A 44 1.32 12.50 -7.00
N LEU A 45 1.08 11.20 -7.05
CA LEU A 45 0.55 10.39 -5.97
C LEU A 45 1.69 9.50 -5.47
N ASN A 46 1.92 9.45 -4.16
CA ASN A 46 2.90 8.60 -3.49
C ASN A 46 2.18 7.53 -2.65
N PHE A 47 2.40 6.26 -3.01
CA PHE A 47 1.81 5.08 -2.39
C PHE A 47 2.65 4.53 -1.20
N GLN A 48 3.89 4.98 -1.05
CA GLN A 48 4.79 4.69 0.07
C GLN A 48 5.25 6.00 0.76
N PRO A 49 4.32 6.81 1.29
CA PRO A 49 4.67 8.07 1.92
C PRO A 49 5.46 7.84 3.22
N ALA A 50 6.50 8.64 3.43
CA ALA A 50 7.33 8.57 4.65
C ALA A 50 6.58 8.90 5.97
N GLN A 51 5.34 9.40 5.87
CA GLN A 51 4.47 9.69 7.01
C GLN A 51 3.12 9.00 6.77
N GLY A 52 2.55 8.40 7.82
CA GLY A 52 1.29 7.66 7.71
C GLY A 52 1.50 6.18 7.35
N SER A 53 0.40 5.44 7.27
CA SER A 53 0.42 4.06 6.77
C SER A 53 0.40 4.12 5.25
N GLY A 54 1.48 3.66 4.60
CA GLY A 54 1.51 3.48 3.15
C GLY A 54 0.52 2.43 2.67
N VAL A 55 0.58 2.12 1.38
CA VAL A 55 -0.37 1.21 0.75
C VAL A 55 0.02 -0.24 0.97
N HIS A 56 -0.98 -1.04 1.29
CA HIS A 56 -0.85 -2.47 1.47
C HIS A 56 -1.81 -3.20 0.53
N VAL A 57 -1.26 -4.06 -0.33
CA VAL A 57 -2.02 -4.89 -1.28
C VAL A 57 -2.07 -6.33 -0.75
N SER A 58 -3.28 -6.86 -0.56
CA SER A 58 -3.51 -8.29 -0.31
C SER A 58 -4.25 -8.94 -1.48
N SER A 59 -4.50 -10.23 -1.34
CA SER A 59 -5.29 -11.02 -2.28
C SER A 59 -6.74 -10.56 -2.38
N ASP A 60 -7.28 -9.88 -1.37
CA ASP A 60 -8.68 -9.48 -1.28
C ASP A 60 -8.93 -7.97 -1.12
N SER A 61 -7.91 -7.17 -0.78
CA SER A 61 -8.06 -5.74 -0.54
C SER A 61 -6.85 -4.90 -0.93
N VAL A 62 -7.08 -3.60 -1.08
CA VAL A 62 -6.01 -2.59 -1.09
C VAL A 62 -6.31 -1.56 -0.02
N GLU A 63 -5.40 -1.44 0.93
CA GLU A 63 -5.58 -0.69 2.17
C GLU A 63 -4.51 0.38 2.36
N GLY A 64 -4.70 1.24 3.35
CA GLY A 64 -3.75 2.28 3.71
C GLY A 64 -4.03 3.62 3.05
N PHE A 65 -2.99 4.46 2.96
CA PHE A 65 -3.11 5.85 2.53
C PHE A 65 -2.12 6.20 1.42
N VAL A 66 -2.62 6.99 0.46
CA VAL A 66 -1.82 7.59 -0.61
C VAL A 66 -1.73 9.09 -0.35
N TRP A 67 -0.53 9.65 -0.49
CA TRP A 67 -0.34 11.10 -0.48
C TRP A 67 -0.41 11.65 -1.91
N ALA A 68 -1.32 12.58 -2.18
CA ALA A 68 -1.38 13.28 -3.45
C ALA A 68 -1.03 14.76 -3.28
N GLU A 69 -0.10 15.27 -4.08
CA GLU A 69 0.46 16.63 -3.91
C GLU A 69 -0.60 17.74 -3.83
N ASN A 70 -1.63 17.67 -4.68
CA ASN A 70 -2.61 18.75 -4.80
C ASN A 70 -3.89 18.55 -3.99
N ILE A 71 -4.16 17.34 -3.50
CA ILE A 71 -5.42 16.98 -2.83
C ILE A 71 -5.23 16.32 -1.46
N GLY A 72 -3.99 16.11 -1.03
CA GLY A 72 -3.65 15.55 0.26
C GLY A 72 -3.91 14.05 0.35
N TRP A 73 -4.31 13.59 1.55
CA TRP A 73 -4.49 12.18 1.86
C TRP A 73 -5.68 11.56 1.16
N ILE A 74 -5.45 10.38 0.59
CA ILE A 74 -6.45 9.48 0.04
C ILE A 74 -6.46 8.22 0.89
N ASN A 75 -7.62 7.87 1.45
CA ASN A 75 -7.85 6.64 2.20
C ASN A 75 -8.39 5.55 1.26
N LEU A 76 -7.66 4.44 1.12
CA LEU A 76 -8.04 3.32 0.26
C LEU A 76 -9.06 2.37 0.90
N SER A 77 -9.15 2.37 2.24
CA SER A 77 -10.04 1.51 3.03
C SER A 77 -10.88 2.31 4.06
N PRO A 78 -11.73 3.25 3.61
CA PRO A 78 -12.59 4.03 4.51
C PRO A 78 -13.55 3.16 5.33
N SER A 79 -13.55 3.35 6.66
CA SER A 79 -14.13 2.41 7.65
C SER A 79 -15.64 2.24 7.64
N SER A 80 -16.39 3.09 6.93
CA SER A 80 -17.87 3.08 6.97
C SER A 80 -18.53 2.93 5.60
N TYR A 81 -17.84 3.34 4.53
CA TYR A 81 -18.35 3.34 3.16
C TYR A 81 -17.16 3.29 2.21
N GLY A 82 -17.19 2.43 1.19
CA GLY A 82 -16.07 2.27 0.24
C GLY A 82 -15.12 1.14 0.66
N GLY A 83 -13.87 1.28 0.28
CA GLY A 83 -12.87 0.21 0.31
C GLY A 83 -12.54 -0.23 -1.10
N ILE A 84 -11.26 -0.50 -1.35
CA ILE A 84 -10.80 -1.13 -2.59
C ILE A 84 -10.73 -2.63 -2.35
N GLU A 85 -11.39 -3.37 -3.24
CA GLU A 85 -11.39 -4.83 -3.25
C GLU A 85 -10.48 -5.33 -4.38
N ASN A 86 -9.70 -6.37 -4.10
CA ASN A 86 -8.97 -7.15 -5.08
C ASN A 86 -9.71 -8.48 -5.28
N ASP A 87 -9.99 -8.89 -6.52
CA ASP A 87 -10.71 -10.14 -6.79
C ASP A 87 -9.83 -11.40 -6.72
N GLY A 88 -8.58 -11.26 -6.27
CA GLY A 88 -7.57 -12.30 -6.24
C GLY A 88 -6.88 -12.54 -7.59
N SER A 89 -7.42 -11.99 -8.67
CA SER A 89 -6.82 -12.01 -10.02
C SER A 89 -6.28 -10.64 -10.44
N GLY A 90 -6.17 -9.70 -9.49
CA GLY A 90 -5.61 -8.38 -9.71
C GLY A 90 -6.59 -7.38 -10.35
N ASN A 91 -7.89 -7.68 -10.45
CA ASN A 91 -8.86 -6.67 -10.88
C ASN A 91 -9.34 -5.89 -9.66
N LEU A 92 -9.10 -4.57 -9.64
CA LEU A 92 -9.49 -3.73 -8.51
C LEU A 92 -10.87 -3.13 -8.71
N SER A 93 -11.64 -3.09 -7.63
CA SER A 93 -12.96 -2.45 -7.61
C SER A 93 -13.19 -1.67 -6.32
N GLY A 94 -14.34 -0.99 -6.22
CA GLY A 94 -14.69 -0.21 -5.05
C GLY A 94 -14.22 1.25 -5.11
N PHE A 95 -14.20 1.89 -3.92
CA PHE A 95 -14.05 3.34 -3.82
C PHE A 95 -13.10 3.76 -2.70
N ALA A 96 -12.12 4.60 -3.05
CA ALA A 96 -11.29 5.34 -2.11
C ALA A 96 -11.87 6.72 -1.80
N TRP A 97 -11.47 7.31 -0.66
CA TRP A 97 -11.93 8.63 -0.22
C TRP A 97 -10.77 9.60 -0.04
N ALA A 98 -10.84 10.75 -0.71
CA ALA A 98 -9.89 11.85 -0.54
C ALA A 98 -10.59 13.05 0.10
N GLU A 99 -10.05 13.59 1.21
CA GLU A 99 -10.70 14.67 1.96
C GLU A 99 -10.96 15.93 1.11
N ASN A 100 -10.07 16.23 0.16
CA ASN A 100 -10.17 17.41 -0.70
C ASN A 100 -10.67 17.10 -2.12
N ALA A 101 -11.00 15.85 -2.45
CA ALA A 101 -11.40 15.45 -3.80
C ALA A 101 -12.61 14.49 -3.86
N GLY A 102 -13.11 14.02 -2.74
CA GLY A 102 -14.27 13.14 -2.67
C GLY A 102 -13.95 11.68 -3.04
N TRP A 103 -14.94 10.99 -3.60
CA TRP A 103 -14.83 9.59 -3.97
C TRP A 103 -14.00 9.38 -5.24
N ILE A 104 -13.19 8.32 -5.22
CA ILE A 104 -12.39 7.83 -6.34
C ILE A 104 -12.81 6.39 -6.63
N ASN A 105 -13.34 6.15 -7.83
CA ASN A 105 -13.79 4.84 -8.30
C ASN A 105 -12.63 4.10 -8.99
N PHE A 106 -12.35 2.87 -8.55
CA PHE A 106 -11.31 2.00 -9.12
C PHE A 106 -11.80 1.12 -10.28
N ALA A 107 -13.12 1.01 -10.46
CA ALA A 107 -13.75 0.32 -11.60
C ALA A 107 -14.77 1.22 -12.34
N PRO A 108 -14.37 2.40 -12.85
CA PRO A 108 -15.26 3.27 -13.61
C PRO A 108 -15.54 2.70 -15.00
N THR A 109 -16.67 3.09 -15.60
CA THR A 109 -16.94 2.73 -17.01
C THR A 109 -15.87 3.33 -17.93
N HIS A 110 -15.30 2.51 -18.81
CA HIS A 110 -14.19 2.86 -19.71
C HIS A 110 -12.85 3.12 -19.03
N GLY A 111 -12.70 2.74 -17.76
CA GLY A 111 -11.43 2.66 -17.06
C GLY A 111 -11.33 1.34 -16.31
N GLY A 112 -10.73 1.38 -15.13
CA GLY A 112 -10.44 0.21 -14.32
C GLY A 112 -8.96 0.19 -13.96
N VAL A 113 -8.67 -0.12 -12.70
CA VAL A 113 -7.30 -0.34 -12.23
C VAL A 113 -7.08 -1.83 -12.06
N THR A 114 -5.93 -2.31 -12.51
CA THR A 114 -5.51 -3.71 -12.35
C THR A 114 -4.12 -3.76 -11.76
N ILE A 115 -3.79 -4.87 -11.11
CA ILE A 115 -2.45 -5.24 -10.68
C ILE A 115 -2.09 -6.51 -11.43
N ASP A 116 -0.99 -6.52 -12.17
CA ASP A 116 -0.58 -7.70 -12.94
C ASP A 116 0.26 -8.67 -12.11
N THR A 117 0.84 -9.68 -12.78
CA THR A 117 1.63 -10.72 -12.10
C THR A 117 3.02 -10.28 -11.65
N GLU A 118 3.40 -9.07 -12.01
CA GLU A 118 4.63 -8.40 -11.62
C GLU A 118 4.37 -7.41 -10.47
N GLY A 119 3.12 -7.33 -10.02
CA GLY A 119 2.66 -6.35 -9.05
C GLY A 119 2.54 -4.95 -9.61
N GLU A 120 2.64 -4.78 -10.93
CA GLU A 120 2.52 -3.49 -11.60
C GLU A 120 1.05 -3.08 -11.68
N PHE A 121 0.76 -1.91 -11.15
CA PHE A 121 -0.54 -1.29 -11.32
C PHE A 121 -0.67 -0.74 -12.74
N ALA A 122 -1.85 -0.90 -13.33
CA ALA A 122 -2.17 -0.36 -14.64
C ALA A 122 -3.58 0.20 -14.70
N GLY A 123 -3.86 0.99 -15.73
CA GLY A 123 -5.18 1.51 -16.02
C GLY A 123 -5.50 2.83 -15.32
N TRP A 124 -6.80 3.08 -15.13
CA TRP A 124 -7.30 4.41 -14.80
C TRP A 124 -8.44 4.37 -13.77
N ALA A 125 -8.25 5.10 -12.67
CA ALA A 125 -9.31 5.40 -11.70
C ALA A 125 -9.97 6.75 -12.03
N TRP A 126 -11.19 6.95 -11.54
CA TRP A 126 -11.95 8.19 -11.74
C TRP A 126 -12.32 8.83 -10.40
N GLY A 127 -11.84 10.04 -10.14
CA GLY A 127 -12.27 10.86 -9.02
C GLY A 127 -13.31 11.89 -9.43
N GLU A 128 -14.41 12.00 -8.67
CA GLU A 128 -15.53 12.87 -9.03
C GLU A 128 -15.15 14.36 -9.17
N ASN A 129 -14.14 14.82 -8.41
CA ASN A 129 -13.68 16.21 -8.42
C ASN A 129 -12.28 16.42 -9.02
N ILE A 130 -11.61 15.35 -9.45
CA ILE A 130 -10.22 15.37 -9.96
C ILE A 130 -10.05 14.65 -11.30
N GLY A 131 -11.09 13.98 -11.80
CA GLY A 131 -11.03 13.28 -13.07
C GLY A 131 -10.13 12.04 -13.03
N TRP A 132 -9.44 11.78 -14.15
CA TRP A 132 -8.68 10.56 -14.37
C TRP A 132 -7.35 10.55 -13.59
N ILE A 133 -7.04 9.39 -13.00
CA ILE A 133 -5.77 9.08 -12.33
C ILE A 133 -5.12 7.94 -13.10
N ASN A 134 -3.90 8.14 -13.58
CA ASN A 134 -3.16 7.17 -14.38
C ASN A 134 -2.23 6.34 -13.49
N PHE A 135 -2.41 5.03 -13.52
CA PHE A 135 -1.52 4.08 -12.84
C PHE A 135 -0.43 3.53 -13.76
N SER A 136 -0.55 3.71 -15.08
CA SER A 136 0.41 3.26 -16.10
C SER A 136 1.43 4.34 -16.48
N VAL A 137 2.01 5.03 -15.50
CA VAL A 137 3.13 5.96 -15.74
C VAL A 137 4.44 5.21 -15.98
N LEU A 138 5.48 5.91 -16.46
CA LEU A 138 6.84 5.32 -16.54
C LEU A 138 7.28 4.96 -15.11
N ASP A 139 7.58 3.69 -14.91
CA ASP A 139 7.77 3.02 -13.61
C ASP A 139 6.46 3.04 -12.80
N ALA A 140 5.51 2.21 -13.23
CA ALA A 140 4.21 2.04 -12.60
C ALA A 140 4.35 1.73 -11.11
N VAL A 141 3.30 2.05 -10.34
CA VAL A 141 3.25 1.64 -8.93
C VAL A 141 3.42 0.12 -8.88
N GLN A 142 4.34 -0.38 -8.07
CA GLN A 142 4.62 -1.81 -7.93
C GLN A 142 4.38 -2.27 -6.50
N ALA A 143 3.63 -3.36 -6.35
CA ALA A 143 3.49 -4.14 -5.12
C ALA A 143 4.26 -5.47 -5.24
N CYS A 144 4.58 -6.09 -4.10
CA CYS A 144 5.05 -7.49 -3.98
C CYS A 144 5.86 -8.06 -5.17
N ARG A 145 7.20 -7.98 -5.08
CA ARG A 145 8.08 -8.57 -6.09
C ARG A 145 8.99 -9.62 -5.46
N VAL A 146 8.75 -10.90 -5.78
CA VAL A 146 9.58 -12.03 -5.33
C VAL A 146 10.40 -12.56 -6.50
N CYS A 147 11.70 -12.32 -6.46
CA CYS A 147 12.64 -12.87 -7.42
C CYS A 147 13.41 -14.08 -6.85
N ASN A 148 14.14 -14.77 -7.71
CA ASN A 148 14.95 -15.92 -7.28
C ASN A 148 15.99 -15.56 -6.20
N GLU A 149 16.49 -14.31 -6.19
CA GLU A 149 17.43 -13.85 -5.17
C GLU A 149 16.76 -13.75 -3.79
N ASP A 150 15.53 -13.26 -3.71
CA ASP A 150 14.77 -13.17 -2.46
C ASP A 150 14.56 -14.55 -1.83
N LEU A 151 14.27 -15.55 -2.66
CA LEU A 151 14.18 -16.95 -2.22
C LEU A 151 15.50 -17.53 -1.73
N LEU A 152 16.60 -17.24 -2.43
CA LEU A 152 17.92 -17.70 -2.01
C LEU A 152 18.29 -17.10 -0.66
N ASN A 153 18.07 -15.79 -0.49
CA ASN A 153 18.32 -15.10 0.76
C ASN A 153 17.48 -15.68 1.91
N MET A 154 16.21 -15.97 1.68
CA MET A 154 15.36 -16.58 2.70
C MET A 154 15.79 -18.02 3.03
N ALA A 155 16.14 -18.82 2.02
CA ALA A 155 16.65 -20.17 2.24
C ALA A 155 17.96 -20.15 3.05
N ASP A 156 18.87 -19.22 2.75
CA ASP A 156 20.14 -19.07 3.48
C ASP A 156 19.92 -18.61 4.93
N ASN A 157 19.00 -17.68 5.17
CA ASN A 157 18.61 -17.25 6.52
C ASN A 157 17.98 -18.41 7.32
N TRP A 158 17.09 -19.17 6.69
CA TRP A 158 16.45 -20.32 7.32
C TRP A 158 17.46 -21.42 7.67
N LEU A 159 18.34 -21.79 6.74
CA LEU A 159 19.38 -22.80 6.96
C LEU A 159 20.43 -22.39 7.98
N SER A 160 20.70 -21.09 8.13
CA SER A 160 21.65 -20.56 9.11
C SER A 160 21.04 -20.30 10.50
N GLY A 161 19.72 -20.42 10.64
CA GLY A 161 19.00 -20.07 11.88
C GLY A 161 19.09 -18.57 12.18
N ALA A 162 19.13 -17.73 11.15
CA ALA A 162 19.18 -16.28 11.30
C ALA A 162 17.89 -15.76 11.95
N ALA A 163 18.00 -14.79 12.85
CA ALA A 163 16.85 -14.22 13.56
C ALA A 163 15.78 -13.61 12.62
N GLN A 164 16.18 -13.20 11.42
CA GLN A 164 15.27 -12.70 10.38
C GLN A 164 14.33 -13.76 9.81
N ALA A 165 14.69 -15.04 9.95
CA ALA A 165 13.85 -16.17 9.54
C ALA A 165 12.93 -16.67 10.67
N ASP A 166 12.99 -16.10 11.88
CA ASP A 166 12.03 -16.37 12.98
C ASP A 166 10.83 -15.43 12.81
N LEU A 167 9.84 -15.86 12.04
CA LEU A 167 8.68 -15.06 11.66
C LEU A 167 7.56 -15.12 12.70
N ASN A 168 7.56 -16.15 13.55
CA ASN A 168 6.58 -16.30 14.63
C ASN A 168 7.05 -15.74 15.99
N ASN A 169 8.31 -15.30 16.08
CA ASN A 169 8.98 -14.78 17.28
C ASN A 169 9.01 -15.78 18.45
N ASP A 170 9.19 -17.07 18.16
CA ASP A 170 9.30 -18.12 19.18
C ASP A 170 10.75 -18.48 19.57
N PHE A 171 11.72 -17.77 18.98
CA PHE A 171 13.16 -17.96 19.12
C PHE A 171 13.71 -19.23 18.48
N ASN A 172 12.92 -19.93 17.67
CA ASN A 172 13.35 -21.07 16.87
C ASN A 172 13.05 -20.80 15.41
N VAL A 173 14.03 -21.08 14.56
CA VAL A 173 13.87 -21.06 13.11
C VAL A 173 13.56 -22.49 12.67
N ASP A 174 12.31 -22.77 12.34
CA ASP A 174 11.84 -24.11 11.99
C ASP A 174 10.85 -24.13 10.81
N MET A 175 10.08 -25.22 10.67
CA MET A 175 9.15 -25.38 9.55
C MET A 175 7.91 -24.46 9.68
N ILE A 176 7.61 -23.97 10.87
CA ILE A 176 6.52 -23.02 11.11
C ILE A 176 6.84 -21.69 10.43
N ASP A 177 8.08 -21.20 10.53
CA ASP A 177 8.48 -19.96 9.84
C ASP A 177 8.43 -20.10 8.33
N CYS A 178 8.85 -21.25 7.81
CA CYS A 178 8.76 -21.54 6.39
C CYS A 178 7.29 -21.56 5.90
N ALA A 179 6.38 -22.09 6.72
CA ALA A 179 4.95 -22.05 6.42
C ALA A 179 4.39 -20.63 6.44
N ILE A 180 4.78 -19.79 7.42
CA ILE A 180 4.35 -18.38 7.50
C ILE A 180 4.83 -17.59 6.28
N LEU A 181 6.07 -17.80 5.84
CA LEU A 181 6.57 -17.18 4.61
C LEU A 181 5.72 -17.60 3.39
N ALA A 182 5.38 -18.88 3.28
CA ALA A 182 4.55 -19.37 2.18
C ALA A 182 3.15 -18.74 2.21
N ASP A 183 2.58 -18.54 3.40
CA ASP A 183 1.30 -17.84 3.56
C ASP A 183 1.41 -16.37 3.14
N TYR A 184 2.48 -15.65 3.53
CA TYR A 184 2.73 -14.27 3.09
C TYR A 184 2.90 -14.16 1.58
N TRP A 185 3.58 -15.11 0.94
CA TRP A 185 3.66 -15.14 -0.52
C TRP A 185 2.25 -15.26 -1.11
N LEU A 186 1.47 -16.25 -0.67
CA LEU A 186 0.14 -16.48 -1.23
C LEU A 186 -0.81 -15.29 -1.05
N ASP A 187 -0.65 -14.52 0.03
CA ASP A 187 -1.52 -13.37 0.31
C ASP A 187 -1.06 -12.10 -0.41
N TYR A 188 0.23 -11.76 -0.35
CA TYR A 188 0.73 -10.49 -0.89
C TYR A 188 1.10 -10.55 -2.38
N CYS A 189 1.30 -11.76 -2.91
CA CYS A 189 1.57 -12.05 -4.31
C CYS A 189 0.53 -13.08 -4.83
N PRO A 190 -0.77 -12.71 -4.94
CA PRO A 190 -1.88 -13.61 -5.29
C PRO A 190 -1.66 -14.33 -6.64
N ASP A 191 -2.32 -15.48 -6.86
CA ASP A 191 -2.11 -16.37 -8.03
C ASP A 191 -0.74 -17.09 -8.13
N ALA A 192 0.01 -17.16 -7.03
CA ALA A 192 1.33 -17.84 -7.00
C ALA A 192 2.25 -17.31 -8.11
N TRP A 193 2.39 -15.96 -8.14
CA TRP A 193 3.13 -15.24 -9.16
C TRP A 193 4.45 -15.94 -9.53
N PRO A 194 4.68 -16.19 -10.84
CA PRO A 194 5.79 -17.02 -11.26
C PRO A 194 7.11 -16.39 -10.82
N LEU A 195 7.98 -17.20 -10.22
CA LEU A 195 9.33 -16.78 -9.85
C LEU A 195 10.06 -16.14 -11.03
N LYS A 196 10.48 -14.89 -10.84
CA LYS A 196 11.17 -14.12 -11.89
C LYS A 196 12.68 -14.14 -11.67
N GLN A 197 13.41 -14.03 -12.79
CA GLN A 197 14.85 -13.75 -12.77
C GLN A 197 15.07 -12.33 -12.28
N SER A 198 16.15 -12.10 -11.53
CA SER A 198 16.56 -10.75 -11.11
C SER A 198 16.67 -9.83 -12.33
N LEU A 199 16.14 -8.62 -12.25
CA LEU A 199 16.49 -7.58 -13.24
C LEU A 199 17.97 -7.25 -13.00
N ASN A 200 18.80 -7.45 -14.03
CA ASN A 200 20.22 -7.10 -14.01
C ASN A 200 20.43 -5.59 -14.12
#